data_AF-A0A318CUI8-F1
#
_entry.id   AF-A0A318CUI8-F1
#
_cell.length_a   1.000
_cell.length_b   1.000
_cell.length_c   1.000
_cell.angle_alpha   90.00
_cell.angle_beta   90.00
_cell.angle_gamma   90.00
#
_symmetry.space_group_name_H-M   'P 1'
#
loop_
_entity.id
_entity.type
_entity.pdbx_description
1 polymer ?
#
loop_
_entity_poly.entity_id
_entity_poly.type
_entity_poly.pdbx_seq_one_letter_code
_entity_poly.pdbx_strand_id
1 'polypeptide(L)' 'MPKPLELRKVARILKKYRILYITGKGRHPKFYDPETLKSYPVKSHGKKTIVLPYALNDLIDKFDLPGDIFE' A
#
# COMPACT_ATOMS: atom_id res chain seq x y z
N MET A 1 11.99 -8.76 7.33
CA MET A 1 11.09 -8.77 6.16
C MET A 1 9.67 -8.90 6.69
N PRO A 2 8.75 -7.99 6.33
CA PRO A 2 7.39 -8.01 6.82
C PRO A 2 6.67 -9.29 6.37
N LYS A 3 5.73 -9.77 7.19
CA LYS A 3 4.92 -10.93 6.81
C LYS A 3 3.95 -10.55 5.68
N PRO A 4 3.55 -11.50 4.82
CA PRO A 4 2.50 -11.23 3.84
C PRO A 4 1.22 -10.73 4.53
N LEU A 5 0.65 -9.64 4.03
CA LEU A 5 -0.53 -9.00 4.62
C LEU A 5 -1.64 -8.84 3.59
N GLU A 6 -2.88 -8.98 4.03
CA GLU A 6 -4.04 -8.67 3.18
C GLU A 6 -4.05 -7.18 2.84
N LEU A 7 -4.38 -6.85 1.59
CA LEU A 7 -4.44 -5.49 1.07
C LEU A 7 -5.32 -4.56 1.90
N ARG A 8 -6.44 -5.06 2.45
CA ARG A 8 -7.29 -4.28 3.37
C ARG A 8 -6.58 -3.85 4.65
N LYS A 9 -5.65 -4.66 5.16
CA LYS A 9 -4.85 -4.34 6.35
C LYS A 9 -3.79 -3.31 6.00
N VAL A 10 -3.08 -3.52 4.89
CA VAL A 10 -2.10 -2.57 4.34
C VAL A 10 -2.73 -1.20 4.14
N ALA A 11 -3.89 -1.13 3.45
CA ALA A 11 -4.60 0.12 3.22
C ALA A 11 -5.05 0.82 4.52
N ARG A 12 -5.41 0.05 5.56
CA ARG A 12 -5.78 0.62 6.86
C ARG A 12 -4.58 1.23 7.58
N ILE A 13 -3.42 0.56 7.53
CA ILE A 13 -2.17 1.04 8.12
C ILE A 13 -1.71 2.31 7.40
N LEU A 14 -1.59 2.25 6.08
CA LEU A 14 -1.15 3.37 5.24
C LEU A 14 -2.06 4.60 5.34
N LYS A 15 -3.37 4.41 5.57
CA LYS A 15 -4.31 5.52 5.81
C LYS A 15 -3.91 6.39 7.01
N LYS A 16 -3.27 5.83 8.05
CA LYS A 16 -2.77 6.62 9.21
C LYS A 16 -1.70 7.62 8.80
N TYR A 17 -0.98 7.34 7.73
CA TYR A 17 0.07 8.17 7.13
C TYR A 17 -0.47 8.99 5.94
N ARG A 18 -1.80 9.17 5.84
CA ARG A 18 -2.48 9.88 4.75
C ARG A 18 -2.28 9.30 3.34
N ILE A 19 -1.70 8.10 3.24
CA ILE A 19 -1.57 7.37 1.98
C ILE A 19 -2.89 6.66 1.68
N LEU A 20 -3.50 7.05 0.57
CA LEU A 20 -4.83 6.64 0.16
C LEU A 20 -4.78 5.46 -0.80
N TYR A 21 -5.61 4.45 -0.54
CA TYR A 21 -5.88 3.40 -1.52
C TYR A 21 -6.95 3.86 -2.51
N ILE A 22 -6.54 4.18 -3.73
CA ILE A 22 -7.41 4.63 -4.80
C ILE A 22 -7.79 3.42 -5.66
N THR A 23 -9.09 3.21 -5.85
CA THR A 23 -9.66 2.13 -6.68
C THR A 23 -10.93 2.65 -7.38
N GLY A 24 -11.25 2.15 -8.58
CA GLY A 24 -12.44 2.59 -9.34
C GLY A 24 -12.53 1.99 -10.74
N LYS A 25 -13.68 2.11 -11.41
CA LYS A 25 -13.89 1.60 -12.78
C LYS A 25 -12.90 2.26 -13.75
N GLY A 26 -12.07 1.43 -14.41
CA GLY A 26 -11.12 1.85 -15.44
C GLY A 26 -9.76 2.39 -14.94
N ARG A 27 -9.51 2.42 -13.62
CA ARG A 27 -8.21 2.82 -13.07
C ARG A 27 -7.55 1.66 -12.34
N HIS A 28 -6.27 1.41 -12.64
CA HIS A 28 -5.47 0.46 -11.87
C HIS A 28 -5.42 0.91 -10.41
N PRO A 29 -5.73 0.01 -9.46
CA PRO A 29 -5.62 0.34 -8.05
C PRO A 29 -4.21 0.79 -7.70
N LYS A 30 -4.11 1.80 -6.83
CA LYS A 30 -2.82 2.33 -6.41
C LYS A 30 -2.90 2.92 -5.01
N PHE A 31 -1.78 2.93 -4.33
CA PHE A 31 -1.57 3.81 -3.18
C PHE A 31 -1.12 5.18 -3.67
N TYR A 32 -1.63 6.23 -3.05
CA TYR A 32 -1.37 7.61 -3.44
C TYR A 32 -1.22 8.48 -2.21
N ASP A 33 -0.14 9.23 -2.16
CA ASP A 33 0.08 10.26 -1.16
C ASP A 33 -0.27 11.63 -1.78
N PRO A 34 -1.31 12.33 -1.28
CA PRO A 34 -1.69 13.64 -1.80
C PRO A 34 -0.70 14.75 -1.44
N GLU A 35 0.15 14.58 -0.43
CA GLU A 35 1.12 15.59 -0.01
C GLU A 35 2.36 15.59 -0.93
N THR A 36 2.93 14.40 -1.17
CA THR A 36 4.12 14.25 -2.01
C THR A 36 3.82 13.94 -3.47
N LEU A 37 2.53 13.73 -3.81
CA LEU A 37 2.04 13.27 -5.12
C LEU A 37 2.62 11.91 -5.57
N LYS A 38 3.31 11.20 -4.67
CA LYS A 38 3.86 9.87 -4.95
C LYS A 38 2.72 8.87 -5.11
N SER A 39 2.92 7.91 -6.02
CA SER A 39 2.00 6.80 -6.17
C SER A 39 2.72 5.48 -6.35
N TYR A 40 2.07 4.41 -5.91
CA TYR A 40 2.53 3.04 -6.04
C TYR A 40 1.39 2.17 -6.61
N PRO A 41 1.50 1.68 -7.85
CA PRO A 41 0.47 0.84 -8.45
C PRO A 41 0.42 -0.53 -7.74
N VAL A 42 -0.78 -1.06 -7.55
CA VAL A 42 -0.98 -2.37 -6.92
C VAL A 42 -1.93 -3.19 -7.76
N LYS A 43 -1.49 -4.39 -8.14
CA LYS A 43 -2.40 -5.40 -8.68
C LYS A 43 -3.29 -5.92 -7.56
N SER A 44 -4.60 -5.82 -7.74
CA SER A 44 -5.58 -6.27 -6.75
C SER A 44 -6.66 -7.06 -7.43
N HIS A 45 -6.92 -8.27 -6.93
CA HIS A 45 -8.08 -9.08 -7.28
C HIS A 45 -9.18 -8.98 -6.21
N GLY A 46 -9.09 -7.96 -5.34
CA GLY A 46 -10.03 -7.73 -4.24
C GLY A 46 -9.33 -7.40 -2.92
N LYS A 47 -10.13 -7.09 -1.89
CA LYS A 47 -9.64 -6.63 -0.58
C LYS A 47 -8.84 -7.69 0.21
N LYS A 48 -8.99 -8.97 -0.13
CA LYS A 48 -8.26 -10.11 0.46
C LYS A 48 -6.97 -10.47 -0.30
N THR A 49 -6.62 -9.72 -1.35
CA THR A 49 -5.35 -9.92 -2.08
C THR A 49 -4.20 -9.86 -1.07
N ILE A 50 -3.31 -10.84 -1.11
CA ILE A 50 -2.10 -10.87 -0.28
C ILE A 50 -1.04 -10.00 -0.93
N VAL A 51 -0.57 -9.01 -0.19
CA VAL A 51 0.60 -8.20 -0.55
C VAL A 51 1.82 -8.92 0.00
N LEU A 52 2.74 -9.26 -0.90
CA LEU A 52 3.94 -10.02 -0.58
C LEU A 52 5.00 -9.14 0.08
N PRO A 53 5.94 -9.72 0.84
CA PRO A 53 6.93 -8.97 1.63
C PRO A 53 7.75 -7.97 0.81
N TYR A 54 8.13 -8.31 -0.43
CA TYR A 54 8.88 -7.39 -1.29
C TYR A 54 8.06 -6.14 -1.64
N ALA A 55 6.77 -6.29 -1.92
CA ALA A 55 5.90 -5.15 -2.24
C ALA A 55 5.61 -4.30 -0.99
N LEU A 56 5.59 -4.93 0.19
CA LEU A 56 5.51 -4.19 1.47
C LEU A 56 6.77 -3.36 1.70
N ASN A 57 7.96 -3.92 1.48
CA ASN A 57 9.22 -3.18 1.56
C ASN A 57 9.26 -2.03 0.54
N ASP A 58 8.89 -2.29 -0.71
CA ASP A 58 8.81 -1.23 -1.73
C ASP A 58 7.88 -0.09 -1.32
N LEU A 59 6.77 -0.38 -0.63
CA LEU A 59 5.87 0.63 -0.10
C LEU A 59 6.53 1.46 1.00
N ILE A 60 7.32 0.83 1.88
CA ILE A 60 8.10 1.52 2.91
C ILE A 60 9.06 2.50 2.24
N ASP A 61 9.87 2.01 1.31
CA ASP A 61 10.89 2.81 0.63
C ASP A 61 10.27 3.92 -0.23
N LYS A 62 9.19 3.60 -0.96
CA LYS A 62 8.52 4.57 -1.85
C LYS A 62 7.98 5.76 -1.07
N PHE A 63 7.33 5.50 0.05
CA PHE A 63 6.63 6.50 0.85
C PHE A 63 7.44 7.00 2.05
N ASP A 64 8.70 6.59 2.19
CA ASP A 64 9.60 7.00 3.28
C ASP A 64 8.98 6.71 4.68
N LEU A 65 8.47 5.49 4.84
CA LEU A 65 7.78 5.05 6.06
C LEU A 65 8.75 4.40 7.06
N PRO A 66 8.36 4.30 8.34
CA PRO A 66 9.11 3.49 9.30
C PRO A 66 9.25 2.03 8.85
N GLY A 67 10.44 1.44 9.04
CA GLY A 67 10.77 0.10 8.55
C GLY A 67 9.98 -1.04 9.20
N ASP A 68 9.37 -0.79 10.37
CA ASP A 68 8.62 -1.75 11.19
C ASP A 68 7.10 -1.62 11.06
N ILE A 69 6.61 -0.75 10.16
CA ILE A 69 5.18 -0.41 10.02
C ILE A 69 4.26 -1.61 9.71
N PHE A 70 4.80 -2.71 9.18
CA PHE A 70 4.08 -3.91 8.78
C PHE A 70 4.40 -5.16 9.61
N GLU A 71 5.07 -5.01 10.75
CA GLU A 71 5.36 -6.12 11.68
C GLU A 71 4.15 -6.55 12.54
#